data_AF-A0A4D6LUP3-F1
#
_entry.id   AF-A0A4D6LUP3-F1
#
_cell.length_a   1.000
_cell.length_b   1.000
_cell.length_c   1.000
_cell.angle_alpha   90.00
_cell.angle_beta   90.00
_cell.angle_gamma   90.00
#
_symmetry.space_group_name_H-M   'P 1'
#
loop_
_entity.id
_entity.type
_entity.pdbx_description
1 polymer ?
#
loop_
_entity_poly.entity_id
_entity_poly.type
_entity_poly.pdbx_seq_one_letter_code
_entity_poly.pdbx_strand_id
1 'polypeptide(L)'
;MKCYPTVISFSKQMEMKGIHHSHVTLSILINCFCHLSQMTFAFSIFGKIFKLGYHPNVVTLTTLMRGLCTNGEVRKALNFHDKMVAQGFRFDEVCYGTLIRGLCDIGETKAAIQLLGIIEARSTKYSPSIQIWTCK
;
A
#
# COMPACT_ATOMS: atom_id res chain seq x y z
N MET A 1 -9.20 18.02 -12.28
CA MET A 1 -7.77 17.93 -12.67
C MET A 1 -6.94 17.88 -11.38
N LYS A 2 -6.13 16.86 -11.14
CA LYS A 2 -5.30 16.77 -9.92
C LYS A 2 -3.94 17.42 -10.19
N CYS A 3 -3.59 18.48 -9.45
CA CYS A 3 -2.37 19.27 -9.67
C CYS A 3 -1.22 18.83 -8.75
N TYR A 4 -0.68 17.63 -8.98
CA TYR A 4 0.43 17.08 -8.18
C TYR A 4 1.68 17.98 -8.14
N PRO A 5 2.12 18.63 -9.25
CA PRO A 5 3.29 19.51 -9.22
C PRO A 5 3.14 20.69 -8.25
N THR A 6 1.94 21.27 -8.18
CA THR A 6 1.63 22.39 -7.27
C THR A 6 1.69 21.96 -5.81
N VAL A 7 1.22 20.75 -5.50
CA VAL A 7 1.30 20.20 -4.12
C VAL A 7 2.75 20.02 -3.70
N ILE A 8 3.61 19.51 -4.58
CA ILE A 8 5.03 19.30 -4.30
C ILE A 8 5.75 20.64 -4.12
N SER A 9 5.48 21.64 -4.97
CA SER A 9 6.08 22.96 -4.85
C SER A 9 5.66 23.67 -3.56
N PHE A 10 4.37 23.59 -3.21
CA PHE A 10 3.84 24.15 -1.96
C PHE A 10 4.45 23.46 -0.73
N SER A 11 4.63 22.13 -0.77
CA SER A 11 5.31 21.41 0.30
C SER A 11 6.75 21.88 0.52
N LYS A 12 7.51 22.12 -0.56
CA LYS A 12 8.87 22.66 -0.45
C LYS A 12 8.86 24.07 0.15
N GLN A 13 7.88 24.90 -0.19
CA GLN A 13 7.71 26.21 0.43
C GLN A 13 7.38 26.13 1.93
N MET A 14 6.59 25.15 2.37
CA MET A 14 6.33 24.93 3.79
C MET A 14 7.63 24.64 4.56
N GLU A 15 8.50 23.79 4.02
CA GLU A 15 9.82 23.50 4.62
C GLU A 15 10.71 24.75 4.70
N MET A 16 10.79 25.53 3.61
CA MET A 16 11.59 26.77 3.59
C MET A 16 11.10 27.80 4.61
N LYS A 17 9.80 27.78 4.94
CA LYS A 17 9.19 28.63 5.96
C LYS A 17 9.28 28.04 7.39
N GLY A 18 9.95 26.90 7.57
CA GLY A 18 10.08 26.23 8.86
C GLY A 18 8.79 25.56 9.35
N ILE A 19 7.79 25.38 8.48
CA ILE A 19 6.53 24.73 8.84
C ILE A 19 6.71 23.22 8.79
N HIS A 20 6.53 22.56 9.94
CA HIS A 20 6.60 21.11 10.03
C HIS A 20 5.43 20.43 9.29
N HIS A 21 5.73 19.36 8.58
CA HIS A 21 4.70 18.55 7.93
C HIS A 21 3.89 17.76 8.95
N SER A 22 2.57 17.83 8.80
CA SER A 22 1.65 16.91 9.46
C SER A 22 1.69 15.53 8.80
N HIS A 23 1.25 14.49 9.52
CA HIS A 23 1.09 13.14 8.96
C HIS A 23 0.21 13.13 7.70
N VAL A 24 -0.87 13.90 7.68
CA VAL A 24 -1.79 14.04 6.53
C VAL A 24 -1.05 14.61 5.32
N THR A 25 -0.23 15.64 5.53
CA THR A 25 0.55 16.26 4.44
C THR A 25 1.53 15.26 3.81
N LEU A 26 2.20 14.44 4.62
CA LEU A 26 3.12 13.41 4.14
C LEU A 26 2.39 12.32 3.35
N SER A 27 1.21 11.90 3.81
CA SER A 27 0.38 10.92 3.09
C SER A 27 -0.06 11.45 1.71
N ILE A 28 -0.45 12.73 1.63
CA ILE A 28 -0.77 13.40 0.36
C ILE A 28 0.45 13.40 -0.57
N LEU A 29 1.64 13.73 -0.07
CA LEU A 29 2.87 13.75 -0.86
C LEU A 29 3.21 12.36 -1.41
N ILE A 30 3.08 11.31 -0.60
CA ILE A 30 3.28 9.92 -1.07
C ILE A 30 2.34 9.63 -2.24
N ASN A 31 1.05 9.93 -2.10
CA ASN A 31 0.09 9.72 -3.18
C ASN A 31 0.45 10.51 -4.45
N CYS A 32 0.89 11.77 -4.31
CA CYS A 32 1.35 12.58 -5.43
C CYS A 32 2.54 11.93 -6.16
N PHE A 33 3.56 11.51 -5.41
CA PHE A 33 4.76 10.88 -6.00
C PHE A 33 4.46 9.53 -6.63
N CYS A 34 3.57 8.71 -6.04
CA CYS A 34 3.12 7.46 -6.66
C CYS A 34 2.42 7.71 -8.00
N HIS A 35 1.55 8.72 -8.09
CA HIS A 35 0.88 9.06 -9.35
C HIS A 35 1.81 9.65 -10.41
N LEU A 36 2.93 10.24 -10.01
CA LEU A 36 3.97 10.73 -10.92
C LEU A 36 5.02 9.67 -11.25
N SER A 37 4.80 8.42 -10.84
CA SER A 37 5.75 7.31 -10.97
C SER A 37 7.12 7.57 -10.32
N GLN A 38 7.19 8.52 -9.39
CA GLN A 38 8.39 8.97 -8.70
C GLN A 38 8.59 8.19 -7.37
N MET A 39 8.68 6.86 -7.47
CA MET A 39 8.66 5.99 -6.28
C MET A 39 9.82 6.22 -5.31
N THR A 40 11.00 6.61 -5.78
CA THR A 40 12.14 6.98 -4.91
C THR A 40 11.78 8.11 -3.95
N PHE A 41 11.08 9.14 -4.45
CA PHE A 41 10.61 10.26 -3.62
C PHE A 41 9.48 9.81 -2.70
N ALA A 42 8.56 8.97 -3.18
CA ALA A 42 7.49 8.41 -2.34
C ALA A 42 8.06 7.65 -1.12
N PHE A 43 9.08 6.81 -1.31
CA PHE A 43 9.74 6.11 -0.20
C PHE A 43 10.58 7.02 0.70
N SER A 44 11.15 8.10 0.15
CA SER A 44 11.82 9.12 0.98
C SER A 44 10.83 9.79 1.93
N ILE A 45 9.63 10.15 1.46
CA ILE A 45 8.56 10.70 2.30
C ILE A 45 8.07 9.65 3.31
N PHE A 46 7.96 8.38 2.91
CA PHE A 46 7.64 7.29 3.83
C PHE A 46 8.67 7.14 4.96
N GLY A 47 9.98 7.26 4.66
CA GLY A 47 11.01 7.31 5.70
C GLY A 47 10.88 8.53 6.62
N LYS A 48 10.44 9.68 6.07
CA LYS A 48 10.19 10.90 6.83
C LYS A 48 9.06 10.75 7.84
N ILE A 49 8.04 9.91 7.56
CA ILE A 49 6.96 9.57 8.52
C ILE A 49 7.57 9.02 9.81
N PHE A 50 8.44 8.01 9.73
CA PHE A 50 9.10 7.44 10.91
C PHE A 50 10.06 8.42 11.58
N LYS A 51 10.84 9.19 10.80
CA LYS A 51 11.79 10.17 11.35
C LYS A 51 11.11 11.24 12.20
N LEU A 52 9.87 11.59 11.86
CA LEU A 52 9.05 12.54 12.61
C LEU A 52 8.23 11.90 13.74
N GLY A 53 8.42 10.59 13.99
CA GLY A 53 7.71 9.85 15.04
C GLY A 53 6.26 9.50 14.68
N TYR A 54 5.86 9.65 13.42
CA TYR A 54 4.53 9.24 12.97
C TYR A 54 4.50 7.75 12.65
N HIS A 55 3.32 7.15 12.82
CA HIS A 55 3.05 5.78 12.38
C HIS A 55 2.33 5.77 11.04
N PRO A 56 2.84 5.08 10.01
CA PRO A 56 2.12 4.94 8.77
C PRO A 56 0.84 4.14 8.98
N ASN A 57 -0.23 4.54 8.31
CA ASN A 57 -1.47 3.78 8.28
C ASN A 57 -1.51 2.81 7.09
N VAL A 58 -2.43 1.84 7.15
CA VAL A 58 -2.65 0.84 6.09
C VAL A 58 -2.88 1.52 4.73
N VAL A 59 -3.63 2.63 4.71
CA VAL A 59 -3.89 3.42 3.49
C VAL A 59 -2.59 3.88 2.83
N THR A 60 -1.65 4.43 3.59
CA THR A 60 -0.36 4.92 3.06
C THR A 60 0.48 3.76 2.49
N LEU A 61 0.48 2.62 3.18
CA LEU A 61 1.17 1.41 2.73
C LEU A 61 0.56 0.86 1.43
N THR A 62 -0.78 0.79 1.36
CA THR A 62 -1.51 0.36 0.17
C THR A 62 -1.30 1.32 -1.01
N THR A 63 -1.20 2.63 -0.77
CA THR A 63 -0.84 3.61 -1.81
C THR A 63 0.55 3.35 -2.38
N LEU A 64 1.55 3.06 -1.54
CA LEU A 64 2.90 2.71 -2.00
C LEU A 64 2.91 1.41 -2.82
N MET A 65 2.19 0.37 -2.37
CA MET A 65 2.05 -0.88 -3.12
C MET A 65 1.40 -0.66 -4.48
N ARG A 66 0.32 0.13 -4.52
CA ARG A 66 -0.34 0.51 -5.77
C ARG A 66 0.62 1.22 -6.71
N GLY A 67 1.37 2.20 -6.21
CA GLY A 67 2.38 2.93 -6.99
C GLY A 67 3.44 2.00 -7.58
N LEU A 68 3.93 1.04 -6.80
CA LEU A 68 4.87 0.01 -7.29
C LEU A 68 4.24 -0.86 -8.39
N CYS A 69 3.02 -1.35 -8.19
CA CYS A 69 2.33 -2.15 -9.20
C CYS A 69 2.09 -1.37 -10.50
N THR A 70 1.63 -0.13 -10.42
CA THR A 70 1.40 0.71 -11.61
C THR A 70 2.68 1.08 -12.35
N ASN A 71 3.82 1.06 -11.66
CA ASN A 71 5.14 1.26 -12.24
C ASN A 71 5.77 -0.04 -12.81
N GLY A 72 5.05 -1.16 -12.80
CA GLY A 72 5.57 -2.46 -13.23
C GLY A 72 6.50 -3.13 -12.21
N GLU A 73 6.66 -2.56 -11.01
CA GLU A 73 7.55 -3.04 -9.95
C GLU A 73 6.84 -4.02 -9.00
N VAL A 74 5.98 -4.90 -9.53
CA VAL A 74 5.08 -5.77 -8.77
C VAL A 74 5.81 -6.66 -7.75
N ARG A 75 6.97 -7.21 -8.12
CA ARG A 75 7.79 -8.01 -7.18
C ARG A 75 8.28 -7.19 -5.98
N LYS A 76 8.60 -5.91 -6.16
CA LYS A 76 8.93 -5.02 -5.05
C LYS A 76 7.70 -4.73 -4.20
N ALA A 77 6.50 -4.65 -4.79
CA ALA A 77 5.25 -4.47 -4.06
C ALA A 77 4.98 -5.66 -3.13
N LEU A 78 5.18 -6.89 -3.61
CA LEU A 78 5.05 -8.12 -2.80
C LEU A 78 6.06 -8.16 -1.65
N ASN A 79 7.34 -7.89 -1.93
CA ASN A 79 8.36 -7.83 -0.87
C ASN A 79 8.05 -6.73 0.16
N PHE A 80 7.54 -5.57 -0.28
CA PHE A 80 7.10 -4.52 0.62
C PHE A 80 5.92 -4.97 1.48
N HIS A 81 4.92 -5.64 0.90
CA HIS A 81 3.82 -6.27 1.62
C HIS A 81 4.31 -7.22 2.70
N ASP A 82 5.18 -8.18 2.35
CA ASP A 82 5.64 -9.20 3.29
C ASP A 82 6.42 -8.59 4.46
N LYS A 83 7.24 -7.56 4.20
CA LYS A 83 7.92 -6.79 5.24
C LYS A 83 6.95 -6.10 6.19
N MET A 84 5.89 -5.49 5.67
CA MET A 84 4.90 -4.81 6.51
C MET A 84 4.07 -5.82 7.30
N VAL A 85 3.71 -6.96 6.72
CA VAL A 85 3.04 -8.05 7.46
C VAL A 85 3.93 -8.58 8.59
N ALA A 86 5.23 -8.77 8.35
CA ALA A 86 6.18 -9.17 9.38
C ALA A 86 6.32 -8.14 10.52
N GLN A 87 6.05 -6.86 10.24
CA GLN A 87 5.97 -5.80 11.25
C GLN A 87 4.60 -5.71 11.95
N GLY A 88 3.67 -6.61 11.64
CA GLY A 88 2.35 -6.70 12.29
C GLY A 88 1.23 -5.93 11.60
N PHE A 89 1.47 -5.34 10.43
CA PHE A 89 0.40 -4.67 9.69
C PHE A 89 -0.59 -5.68 9.11
N ARG A 90 -1.88 -5.35 9.22
CA ARG A 90 -2.98 -6.12 8.63
C ARG A 90 -3.54 -5.34 7.44
N PHE A 91 -3.48 -5.97 6.28
CA PHE A 91 -3.98 -5.41 5.03
C PHE A 91 -5.42 -5.86 4.77
N ASP A 92 -6.17 -5.01 4.09
CA ASP A 92 -7.55 -5.23 3.69
C ASP A 92 -7.65 -5.82 2.28
N GLU A 93 -8.88 -6.07 1.85
CA GLU A 93 -9.20 -6.59 0.51
C GLU A 93 -8.70 -5.66 -0.60
N VAL A 94 -8.71 -4.34 -0.37
CA VAL A 94 -8.25 -3.36 -1.37
C VAL A 94 -6.76 -3.53 -1.65
N CYS A 95 -5.96 -3.77 -0.61
CA CYS A 95 -4.54 -4.03 -0.74
C CYS A 95 -4.28 -5.32 -1.53
N TYR A 96 -4.96 -6.41 -1.17
CA TYR A 96 -4.76 -7.67 -1.86
C TYR A 96 -5.25 -7.64 -3.31
N GLY A 97 -6.39 -7.00 -3.58
CA GLY A 97 -6.88 -6.78 -4.94
C GLY A 97 -5.88 -5.99 -5.79
N THR A 98 -5.15 -5.05 -5.19
CA THR A 98 -4.06 -4.31 -5.87
C THR A 98 -2.91 -5.24 -6.27
N LEU A 99 -2.47 -6.12 -5.37
CA LEU A 99 -1.38 -7.07 -5.64
C LEU A 99 -1.78 -8.15 -6.65
N ILE A 100 -2.98 -8.71 -6.53
CA ILE A 100 -3.54 -9.70 -7.46
C ILE A 100 -3.61 -9.10 -8.86
N ARG A 101 -4.15 -7.88 -8.98
CA ARG A 101 -4.18 -7.17 -10.27
C ARG A 101 -2.78 -6.99 -10.83
N GLY A 102 -1.84 -6.51 -10.03
CA GLY A 102 -0.45 -6.34 -10.47
C GLY A 102 0.18 -7.64 -10.96
N LEU A 103 -0.05 -8.75 -10.27
CA LEU A 103 0.42 -10.08 -10.67
C LEU A 103 -0.18 -10.53 -12.02
N CYS A 104 -1.47 -10.28 -12.23
CA CYS A 104 -2.13 -10.53 -13.52
C CYS A 104 -1.52 -9.66 -14.64
N ASP A 105 -1.25 -8.38 -14.36
CA ASP A 105 -0.69 -7.44 -15.34
C ASP A 105 0.71 -7.86 -15.83
N ILE A 106 1.50 -8.55 -14.99
CA ILE A 106 2.82 -9.10 -15.36
C ILE A 106 2.77 -10.56 -15.86
N GLY A 107 1.59 -11.16 -15.97
CA GLY A 107 1.40 -12.54 -16.42
C GLY A 107 1.74 -13.62 -15.38
N GLU A 108 1.98 -13.25 -14.11
CA GLU A 108 2.23 -14.19 -13.01
C GLU A 108 0.91 -14.76 -12.43
N THR A 109 0.03 -15.26 -13.30
CA THR A 109 -1.33 -15.70 -12.96
C THR A 109 -1.36 -16.81 -11.90
N LYS A 110 -0.38 -17.71 -11.88
CA LYS A 110 -0.27 -18.76 -10.85
C LYS A 110 -0.13 -18.16 -9.45
N ALA A 111 0.73 -17.15 -9.30
CA ALA A 111 0.92 -16.46 -8.02
C ALA A 111 -0.33 -15.66 -7.63
N ALA A 112 -1.03 -15.06 -8.60
CA ALA A 112 -2.29 -14.36 -8.36
C ALA A 112 -3.37 -15.30 -7.79
N ILE A 113 -3.53 -16.49 -8.38
CA ILE A 113 -4.49 -17.51 -7.91
C ILE A 113 -4.12 -18.01 -6.52
N GLN A 114 -2.82 -18.27 -6.26
CA GLN A 114 -2.36 -18.67 -4.92
C GLN A 114 -2.68 -17.61 -3.87
N LEU A 115 -2.43 -16.34 -4.18
CA LEU A 115 -2.71 -15.22 -3.28
C LEU A 115 -4.22 -15.11 -3.00
N LEU A 116 -5.06 -15.24 -4.03
CA LEU A 116 -6.51 -15.26 -3.89
C LEU A 116 -6.99 -16.40 -2.96
N GLY A 117 -6.50 -17.62 -3.16
CA GLY A 117 -6.86 -18.77 -2.33
C GLY A 117 -6.47 -18.60 -0.85
N ILE A 118 -5.34 -17.95 -0.56
CA ILE A 118 -4.92 -17.63 0.82
C ILE A 118 -5.92 -16.67 1.47
N ILE A 119 -6.45 -15.69 0.73
CA ILE A 119 -7.40 -14.70 1.25
C ILE A 119 -8.75 -15.35 1.50
N GLU A 120 -9.24 -16.17 0.57
CA GLU A 120 -10.52 -16.90 0.72
C GLU A 120 -10.49 -17.86 1.91
N ALA A 121 -9.37 -18.58 2.12
CA ALA A 121 -9.18 -19.44 3.28
C ALA A 121 -9.19 -18.66 4.63
N ARG A 122 -8.80 -17.37 4.60
CA ARG A 122 -8.87 -16.49 5.78
C ARG A 122 -10.28 -15.96 6.01
N SER A 123 -11.04 -15.64 4.96
CA SER A 123 -12.42 -15.15 5.06
C SER A 123 -13.41 -16.25 5.49
N THR A 124 -13.21 -17.48 5.02
CA THR A 124 -14.04 -18.65 5.39
C THR A 124 -13.91 -19.05 6.87
N LYS A 125 -12.82 -18.66 7.54
CA LYS A 125 -12.63 -18.87 8.99
C LYS A 125 -13.53 -17.99 9.87
N TYR A 126 -14.13 -16.92 9.33
CA TYR A 126 -14.96 -15.96 10.08
C TYR A 126 -16.47 -16.11 9.84
N SER A 127 -16.90 -17.15 9.12
CA SER A 127 -18.32 -17.51 9.02
C SER A 127 -18.59 -18.85 9.72
N PRO A 128 -18.71 -18.89 11.07
CA PRO A 128 -19.08 -20.10 11.79
C PRO A 128 -20.61 -20.28 11.80
N SER A 129 -21.31 -20.05 10.68
CA SER A 129 -22.77 -20.22 10.63
C SER A 129 -23.25 -21.43 9.84
N ILE A 130 -22.35 -22.27 9.31
CA ILE A 130 -22.76 -23.59 8.81
C ILE A 130 -21.70 -24.62 9.21
N GLN A 131 -21.64 -24.94 10.51
CA GLN A 131 -21.28 -26.31 10.87
C GLN A 131 -22.41 -27.21 10.36
N ILE A 132 -22.23 -27.71 9.15
CA ILE A 132 -22.94 -28.88 8.65
C ILE A 132 -22.54 -29.99 9.62
N TRP A 133 -23.46 -30.38 10.50
CA TRP A 133 -23.33 -31.56 11.34
C TRP A 133 -23.15 -32.77 10.41
N THR A 134 -21.91 -33.19 10.18
CA THR A 134 -21.62 -34.52 9.66
C THR A 134 -21.75 -35.51 10.81
N CYS A 135 -22.58 -36.52 10.58
CA CYS A 135 -23.03 -37.55 11.51
C CYS A 135 -21.94 -38.16 12.41
N LYS A 136 -22.33 -38.42 13.67
CA LYS A 136 -22.13 -39.72 14.30
C LYS A 136 -23.36 -40.08 15.12
#